data_AF-A0A9P6KA94-F1
#
_entry.id   AF-A0A9P6KA94-F1
#
_cell.length_a   1.000
_cell.length_b   1.000
_cell.length_c   1.000
_cell.angle_alpha   90.00
_cell.angle_beta   90.00
_cell.angle_gamma   90.00
#
_symmetry.space_group_name_H-M   'P 1'
#
loop_
_entity.id
_entity.type
_entity.pdbx_description
1 polymer ?
#
loop_
_entity_poly.entity_id
_entity_poly.type
_entity_poly.pdbx_seq_one_letter_code
_entity_poly.pdbx_strand_id
1 'polypeptide(L)'
;VLTLCACTPPLEEAMQLWDFLLAWGIHLNIICIIAQMYLIRDDLMKQSSPMKMLRIFPELKAVKIIRETIRMIKLLPDGLYDLLVRHPYDPTVADQI
;
A
#
# COMPACT_ATOMS: atom_id res chain seq x y z
N VAL A 1 6.98 13.73 1.75
CA VAL A 1 6.27 13.94 0.47
C VAL A 1 5.43 12.70 0.19
N LEU A 2 4.13 12.84 -0.03
CA LEU A 2 3.28 11.73 -0.45
C LEU A 2 3.54 11.48 -1.95
N THR A 3 4.37 10.50 -2.28
CA THR A 3 4.79 10.27 -3.66
C THR A 3 3.97 9.20 -4.39
N LEU A 4 3.04 8.51 -3.71
CA LEU A 4 2.23 7.43 -4.29
C LEU A 4 3.09 6.40 -5.07
N CYS A 5 4.21 5.99 -4.48
CA CYS A 5 5.20 5.10 -5.10
C CYS A 5 5.97 5.65 -6.32
N ALA A 6 5.86 6.95 -6.66
CA ALA A 6 6.59 7.56 -7.79
C ALA A 6 8.12 7.43 -7.71
N CYS A 7 8.67 7.22 -6.51
CA CYS A 7 10.10 7.10 -6.28
C CYS A 7 10.60 5.65 -6.23
N THR A 8 9.71 4.67 -6.40
CA THR A 8 10.07 3.25 -6.45
C THR A 8 10.03 2.79 -7.91
N PRO A 9 11.15 2.33 -8.49
CA PRO A 9 11.16 1.88 -9.88
C PRO A 9 10.39 0.55 -10.05
N PRO A 10 9.98 0.19 -11.28
CA PRO A 10 9.97 1.01 -12.49
C PRO A 10 8.71 1.89 -12.61
N LEU A 11 8.78 2.96 -13.41
CA LEU A 11 7.68 3.92 -13.59
C LEU A 11 6.41 3.28 -14.18
N GLU A 12 6.55 2.33 -15.10
CA GLU A 12 5.41 1.63 -15.71
C GLU A 12 4.52 0.92 -14.67
N GLU A 13 5.16 0.28 -13.68
CA GLU A 13 4.46 -0.38 -12.58
C GLU A 13 3.80 0.66 -11.65
N ALA A 14 4.45 1.81 -11.43
CA ALA A 14 3.83 2.92 -10.69
C ALA A 14 2.60 3.48 -11.41
N MET A 15 2.65 3.64 -12.74
CA MET A 15 1.50 4.08 -13.55
C MET A 15 0.34 3.09 -13.44
N GLN A 16 0.62 1.78 -13.52
CA GLN A 16 -0.43 0.76 -13.35
C GLN A 16 -1.06 0.80 -11.95
N LEU A 17 -0.28 1.08 -10.91
CA LEU A 17 -0.83 1.30 -9.57
C LEU A 17 -1.69 2.55 -9.50
N TRP A 18 -1.33 3.62 -10.21
CA TRP A 18 -2.13 4.83 -10.27
C TRP A 18 -3.45 4.61 -10.99
N ASP A 19 -3.48 3.86 -12.09
CA ASP A 19 -4.73 3.47 -12.75
C ASP A 19 -5.67 2.76 -11.79
N PHE A 20 -5.13 1.84 -10.98
CA PHE A 20 -5.89 1.17 -9.94
C PHE A 20 -6.41 2.13 -8.85
N LEU A 21 -5.55 3.01 -8.32
CA LEU A 21 -5.92 3.97 -7.28
C LEU A 21 -6.94 5.00 -7.77
N LEU A 22 -6.84 5.44 -9.03
CA LEU A 22 -7.78 6.38 -9.64
C LEU A 22 -9.13 5.72 -9.92
N ALA A 23 -9.15 4.44 -10.31
CA ALA A 23 -10.39 3.70 -10.56
C ALA A 23 -11.12 3.26 -9.29
N TRP A 24 -10.39 2.85 -8.24
CA TRP A 24 -10.96 2.24 -7.02
C TRP A 24 -10.93 3.16 -5.80
N GLY A 25 -10.13 4.22 -5.83
CA GLY A 25 -10.05 5.23 -4.78
C GLY A 25 -8.66 5.32 -4.12
N ILE A 26 -8.22 6.56 -3.89
CA ILE A 26 -6.88 6.86 -3.37
C ILE A 26 -6.63 6.34 -1.95
N HIS A 27 -7.71 6.10 -1.20
CA HIS A 27 -7.65 5.51 0.14
C HIS A 27 -6.93 4.16 0.18
N LEU A 28 -6.92 3.43 -0.95
CA LEU A 28 -6.26 2.13 -1.05
C LEU A 28 -4.72 2.21 -1.08
N ASN A 29 -4.13 3.41 -1.20
CA ASN A 29 -2.68 3.57 -1.22
C ASN A 29 -2.00 3.00 0.04
N ILE A 30 -2.62 3.14 1.21
CA ILE A 30 -2.10 2.57 2.47
C ILE A 30 -2.03 1.04 2.36
N ILE A 31 -3.09 0.41 1.83
CA ILE A 31 -3.13 -1.05 1.66
C ILE A 31 -2.11 -1.50 0.61
N CYS A 32 -1.90 -0.74 -0.47
CA CYS A 32 -0.84 -1.02 -1.44
C CYS A 32 0.57 -1.03 -0.81
N ILE A 33 0.83 -0.15 0.16
CA ILE A 33 2.11 -0.15 0.91
C ILE A 33 2.20 -1.38 1.82
N ILE A 34 1.13 -1.73 2.53
CA ILE A 34 1.07 -2.93 3.37
C ILE A 34 1.27 -4.20 2.52
N ALA A 35 0.64 -4.27 1.35
CA ALA A 35 0.82 -5.34 0.39
C ALA A 35 2.28 -5.47 -0.09
N GLN A 36 2.95 -4.35 -0.39
CA GLN A 36 4.38 -4.36 -0.73
C GLN A 36 5.23 -4.92 0.41
N MET A 37 5.00 -4.47 1.65
CA MET A 37 5.70 -4.99 2.83
C MET A 37 5.44 -6.48 3.05
N TYR A 38 4.19 -6.90 2.87
CA TYR A 38 3.79 -8.31 3.00
C TYR A 38 4.50 -9.19 1.96
N LEU A 39 4.64 -8.73 0.72
CA LEU A 39 5.32 -9.47 -0.35
C LEU A 39 6.82 -9.69 -0.07
N ILE A 40 7.45 -8.83 0.72
CA ILE A 40 8.88 -8.91 1.07
C ILE A 40 9.10 -9.42 2.50
N ARG A 41 8.04 -9.80 3.22
CA ARG A 41 8.08 -10.09 4.67
C ARG A 41 9.09 -11.18 5.03
N ASP A 42 9.19 -12.23 4.22
CA ASP A 42 10.01 -13.40 4.55
C ASP A 42 11.50 -13.04 4.41
N ASP A 43 11.83 -12.17 3.46
CA ASP A 43 13.18 -11.63 3.30
C ASP A 43 13.48 -10.60 4.40
N LEU A 44 12.51 -9.75 4.73
CA LEU A 44 12.62 -8.75 5.79
C LEU A 44 12.91 -9.41 7.15
N MET A 45 12.24 -10.52 7.47
CA MET A 45 12.41 -11.26 8.73
C MET A 45 13.75 -12.03 8.80
N LYS A 46 14.40 -12.31 7.66
CA LYS A 46 15.72 -12.95 7.59
C LYS A 46 16.88 -11.96 7.68
N GLN A 47 16.65 -10.68 7.42
CA GLN A 47 17.70 -9.66 7.42
C GLN A 47 18.15 -9.30 8.84
N SER A 48 19.46 -9.28 9.07
CA SER A 48 20.06 -8.81 10.33
C SER A 48 19.86 -7.30 10.56
N SER A 49 19.62 -6.54 9.49
CA SER A 49 19.30 -5.11 9.54
C SER A 49 18.13 -4.80 8.59
N PRO A 50 16.87 -5.01 9.01
CA PRO A 50 15.67 -4.79 8.20
C PRO A 50 15.58 -3.38 7.61
N MET A 51 16.09 -2.40 8.35
CA MET A 51 16.17 -0.99 7.93
C MET A 51 16.92 -0.78 6.61
N LYS A 52 17.89 -1.64 6.24
CA LYS A 52 18.57 -1.53 4.94
C LYS A 52 17.60 -1.82 3.79
N MET A 53 16.77 -2.84 3.95
CA MET A 53 15.78 -3.24 2.94
C MET A 53 14.63 -2.23 2.85
N LEU A 54 14.21 -1.63 3.98
CA LEU A 54 13.17 -0.61 3.97
C LEU A 54 13.63 0.73 3.37
N ARG A 55 14.95 1.01 3.36
CA ARG A 55 15.51 2.19 2.68
C ARG A 55 15.60 2.03 1.17
N ILE A 56 15.82 0.80 0.70
CA ILE A 56 15.91 0.46 -0.72
C ILE A 56 14.83 -0.59 -0.99
N PHE A 57 13.60 -0.11 -1.18
CA PHE A 57 12.49 -0.99 -1.48
C PHE A 57 12.77 -1.74 -2.79
N PRO A 58 12.39 -3.03 -2.87
CA PRO A 58 12.44 -3.77 -4.13
C PRO A 58 11.60 -3.10 -5.21
N GLU A 59 11.88 -3.44 -6.47
CA GLU A 59 11.10 -2.98 -7.60
C GLU A 59 9.61 -3.26 -7.44
N LEU A 60 8.80 -2.30 -7.88
CA LEU A 60 7.34 -2.41 -7.90
C LEU A 60 6.91 -3.58 -8.78
N LYS A 61 5.89 -4.28 -8.31
CA LYS A 61 5.21 -5.36 -9.03
C LYS A 61 3.70 -5.13 -8.89
N ALA A 62 3.20 -4.13 -9.59
CA ALA A 62 1.84 -3.61 -9.52
C ALA A 62 0.79 -4.70 -9.56
N VAL A 63 0.86 -5.64 -10.51
CA VAL A 63 -0.11 -6.74 -10.58
C VAL A 63 -0.15 -7.59 -9.30
N LYS A 64 1.02 -7.86 -8.70
CA LYS A 64 1.10 -8.62 -7.43
C LYS A 64 0.57 -7.78 -6.26
N ILE A 65 0.93 -6.50 -6.22
CA ILE A 65 0.49 -5.56 -5.19
C ILE A 65 -1.04 -5.41 -5.24
N ILE A 66 -1.62 -5.14 -6.41
CA ILE A 66 -3.07 -4.99 -6.60
C ILE A 66 -3.82 -6.26 -6.18
N ARG A 67 -3.33 -7.43 -6.61
CA ARG A 67 -3.93 -8.72 -6.23
C ARG A 67 -3.96 -8.90 -4.72
N GLU A 68 -2.84 -8.60 -4.06
CA GLU A 68 -2.72 -8.73 -2.62
C GLU A 68 -3.56 -7.68 -1.88
N THR A 69 -3.60 -6.44 -2.37
CA THR A 69 -4.48 -5.37 -1.88
C THR A 69 -5.95 -5.80 -1.91
N ILE A 70 -6.44 -6.32 -3.03
CA ILE A 70 -7.82 -6.82 -3.16
C ILE A 70 -8.08 -7.98 -2.20
N ARG A 71 -7.11 -8.87 -1.98
CA ARG A 71 -7.22 -9.95 -1.00
C ARG A 71 -7.35 -9.41 0.41
N MET A 72 -6.52 -8.44 0.79
CA MET A 72 -6.50 -7.83 2.12
C MET A 72 -7.79 -7.05 2.43
N ILE A 73 -8.31 -6.28 1.47
CA ILE A 73 -9.55 -5.51 1.66
C ILE A 73 -10.72 -6.41 2.05
N LYS A 74 -10.83 -7.59 1.44
CA LYS A 74 -11.89 -8.57 1.74
C LYS A 74 -11.80 -9.16 3.15
N LEU A 75 -10.68 -8.97 3.85
CA LEU A 75 -10.46 -9.45 5.21
C LEU A 75 -10.68 -8.34 6.25
N LEU A 76 -10.87 -7.10 5.82
CA LEU A 76 -11.08 -5.97 6.73
C LEU A 76 -12.51 -5.99 7.28
N PRO A 77 -12.70 -5.73 8.59
CA PRO A 77 -14.02 -5.43 9.12
C PRO A 77 -14.62 -4.19 8.44
N ASP A 78 -15.92 -4.20 8.17
CA ASP A 78 -16.60 -3.12 7.44
C ASP A 78 -16.38 -1.74 8.07
N GLY A 79 -16.41 -1.65 9.40
CA GLY A 79 -16.15 -0.40 10.11
C GLY A 79 -14.72 0.15 9.91
N LEU A 80 -13.73 -0.73 9.83
CA LEU A 80 -12.35 -0.32 9.53
C LEU A 80 -12.19 0.08 8.06
N TYR A 81 -12.88 -0.60 7.15
CA TYR A 81 -12.90 -0.21 5.75
C TYR A 81 -13.54 1.16 5.55
N ASP A 82 -14.64 1.47 6.26
CA ASP A 82 -15.26 2.80 6.25
C ASP A 82 -14.28 3.90 6.71
N LEU A 83 -13.59 3.68 7.83
CA LEU A 83 -12.56 4.61 8.31
C LEU A 83 -11.46 4.82 7.27
N LEU A 84 -11.01 3.74 6.61
CA LEU A 84 -10.06 3.82 5.51
C LEU A 84 -10.62 4.64 4.34
N VAL A 85 -11.86 4.46 3.92
CA VAL A 85 -12.43 5.25 2.81
C VAL A 85 -12.44 6.75 3.13
N ARG A 86 -12.72 7.12 4.39
CA ARG A 86 -12.84 8.52 4.83
C ARG A 86 -11.51 9.22 5.13
N HIS A 87 -10.46 8.48 5.51
CA HIS A 87 -9.18 9.07 5.94
C HIS A 87 -8.53 10.08 4.97
N PRO A 88 -8.69 10.02 3.63
CA PRO A 88 -8.05 10.98 2.75
C PRO A 88 -8.65 12.39 2.80
N TYR A 89 -9.87 12.54 3.36
CA TYR A 89 -10.59 13.82 3.34
C TYR A 89 -11.27 14.21 4.66
N ASP A 90 -11.52 13.26 5.56
CA ASP A 90 -12.14 13.52 6.86
C ASP A 90 -11.07 13.50 7.97
N PRO A 91 -10.69 14.67 8.53
CA PRO A 91 -9.67 14.75 9.57
C PRO A 91 -10.13 14.15 10.90
N THR A 92 -11.44 13.99 11.12
CA THR A 92 -12.01 13.45 12.37
C THR A 92 -11.94 11.93 12.45
N VAL A 93 -11.55 11.26 11.36
CA VAL A 93 -11.34 9.80 11.33
C VAL A 93 -10.33 9.36 12.39
N ALA A 94 -9.29 10.17 12.64
CA ALA A 94 -8.28 9.86 13.63
C ALA A 94 -8.83 9.81 15.07
N ASP A 95 -9.93 10.53 15.34
CA ASP A 95 -10.55 10.57 16.68
C ASP A 95 -11.43 9.33 16.96
N GLN A 96 -11.65 8.48 15.94
CA GLN A 96 -12.53 7.31 15.99
C GLN A 96 -11.76 5.98 16.16
N ILE A 97 -10.44 6.03 16.30
CA ILE A 97 -9.52 4.87 16.42
C ILE A 97 -8.99 4.79 17.86
#